data_AF-A0A9E3EBU6-F1
#
_entry.id   AF-A0A9E3EBU6-F1
#
_cell.length_a   1.000
_cell.length_b   1.000
_cell.length_c   1.000
_cell.angle_alpha   90.00
_cell.angle_beta   90.00
_cell.angle_gamma   90.00
#
_symmetry.space_group_name_H-M   'P 1'
#
loop_
_entity.id
_entity.type
_entity.pdbx_description
1 polymer ?
#
loop_
_entity_poly.entity_id
_entity_poly.type
_entity_poly.pdbx_seq_one_letter_code
_entity_poly.pdbx_strand_id
1 'polypeptide(L)'
;MKRAAIVSPIRTPVGKFLGGLSSIQAGDLAAVVLKALVERTKIDPERIDDVVFAQGYGNGEAPCIAHWASLAAGLPITVPGYQLDRRCGSGLQAVIDAAMMVQTGAADIVIAGGVESMSNVEYYTTDMRGGARAGSVTMHDRLSRGRVMSQPIARFGVIS
;
A
#
# COMPACT_ATOMS: atom_id res chain seq x y z
N MET A 1 -1.01 -28.96 -5.51
CA MET A 1 -0.64 -27.56 -5.24
C MET A 1 0.64 -27.54 -4.42
N LYS A 2 1.57 -26.62 -4.70
CA LYS A 2 2.74 -26.41 -3.83
C LYS A 2 2.27 -25.94 -2.44
N ARG A 3 3.10 -26.13 -1.40
CA ARG A 3 2.81 -25.59 -0.06
C ARG A 3 3.41 -24.20 0.06
N ALA A 4 2.58 -23.20 0.33
CA ALA A 4 3.04 -21.87 0.71
C ALA A 4 3.36 -21.83 2.22
N ALA A 5 4.42 -21.10 2.59
CA ALA A 5 4.82 -20.91 3.98
C ALA A 5 5.21 -19.44 4.21
N ILE A 6 4.89 -18.91 5.40
CA ILE A 6 5.34 -17.59 5.83
C ILE A 6 6.70 -17.77 6.52
N VAL A 7 7.75 -17.18 5.96
CA VAL A 7 9.13 -17.41 6.39
C VAL A 7 9.60 -16.36 7.40
N SER A 8 9.31 -15.07 7.16
CA SER A 8 9.78 -13.97 8.00
C SER A 8 8.75 -12.84 8.10
N PRO A 9 7.82 -12.90 9.07
CA PRO A 9 6.88 -11.81 9.31
C PRO A 9 7.54 -10.70 10.12
N ILE A 10 7.53 -9.47 9.61
CA ILE A 10 8.03 -8.28 10.32
C ILE A 10 7.08 -7.09 10.12
N ARG A 11 7.21 -6.08 10.98
CA ARG A 11 6.45 -4.82 10.90
C ARG A 11 7.18 -3.69 11.61
N THR A 12 6.80 -2.45 11.30
CA THR A 12 7.15 -1.28 12.11
C THR A 12 6.37 -1.26 13.43
N PRO A 13 6.75 -0.38 14.38
CA PRO A 13 5.81 0.10 15.40
C PRO A 13 4.56 0.73 14.74
N VAL A 14 3.44 0.76 15.48
CA VAL A 14 2.23 1.47 15.05
C VAL A 14 2.23 2.85 15.70
N GLY A 15 2.31 3.91 14.87
CA GLY A 15 2.28 5.29 15.33
C GLY A 15 0.86 5.77 15.63
N LYS A 16 0.73 6.73 16.57
CA LYS A 16 -0.51 7.51 16.72
C LYS A 16 -0.68 8.45 15.53
N PHE A 17 -1.93 8.78 15.18
CA PHE A 17 -2.23 9.80 14.17
C PHE A 17 -1.56 11.13 14.53
N LEU A 18 -0.84 11.73 13.58
CA LEU A 18 0.01 12.90 13.77
C LEU A 18 1.08 12.76 14.89
N GLY A 19 1.42 11.52 15.27
CA GLY A 19 2.38 11.19 16.32
C GLY A 19 3.77 10.83 15.77
N GLY A 20 4.49 9.94 16.46
CA GLY A 20 5.92 9.70 16.22
C GLY A 20 6.36 9.15 14.86
N LEU A 21 5.43 8.78 13.97
CA LEU A 21 5.72 8.39 12.58
C LEU A 21 5.19 9.40 11.55
N SER A 22 4.68 10.56 11.98
CA SER A 22 4.04 11.54 11.10
C SER A 22 4.99 12.17 10.08
N SER A 23 6.29 12.17 10.33
CA SER A 23 7.29 12.69 9.40
C SER A 23 7.65 11.73 8.26
N ILE A 24 7.12 10.51 8.25
CA ILE A 24 7.50 9.46 7.29
C ILE A 24 6.33 9.19 6.33
N GLN A 25 6.59 9.32 5.03
CA GLN A 25 5.62 9.02 3.98
C GLN A 25 5.38 7.51 3.86
N ALA A 26 4.24 7.12 3.29
CA ALA A 26 3.88 5.70 3.15
C ALA A 26 4.91 4.90 2.32
N GLY A 27 5.43 5.48 1.24
CA GLY A 27 6.46 4.85 0.41
C GLY A 27 7.74 4.57 1.17
N ASP A 28 8.25 5.58 1.89
CA ASP A 28 9.47 5.45 2.71
C ASP A 28 9.27 4.43 3.84
N LEU A 29 8.10 4.43 4.48
CA LEU A 29 7.77 3.48 5.54
C LEU A 29 7.78 2.03 5.03
N ALA A 30 7.26 1.80 3.81
CA ALA A 30 7.34 0.49 3.16
C ALA A 30 8.79 0.13 2.80
N ALA A 31 9.56 1.06 2.24
CA ALA A 31 10.95 0.83 1.87
C ALA A 31 11.81 0.43 3.09
N VAL A 32 11.59 1.07 4.25
CA VAL A 32 12.23 0.70 5.52
C VAL A 32 11.96 -0.75 5.89
N VAL A 33 10.71 -1.21 5.77
CA VAL A 33 10.35 -2.61 6.09
C VAL A 33 10.96 -3.57 5.09
N LEU A 34 10.89 -3.28 3.79
CA LEU A 34 11.46 -4.13 2.74
C LEU A 34 12.98 -4.29 2.91
N LYS A 35 13.69 -3.19 3.17
CA LYS A 35 15.12 -3.21 3.44
C LYS A 35 15.45 -4.07 4.68
N ALA A 36 14.72 -3.84 5.78
CA ALA A 36 14.91 -4.63 7.00
C ALA A 36 14.60 -6.12 6.82
N LEU A 37 13.63 -6.47 5.95
CA LEU A 37 13.30 -7.85 5.61
C LEU A 37 14.47 -8.53 4.89
N VAL A 38 15.00 -7.89 3.85
CA VAL A 38 16.13 -8.40 3.07
C VAL A 38 17.36 -8.55 3.96
N GLU A 39 17.68 -7.53 4.78
CA GLU A 39 18.82 -7.58 5.71
C GLU A 39 18.71 -8.70 6.74
N ARG A 40 17.51 -8.93 7.32
CA ARG A 40 17.29 -9.98 8.33
C ARG A 40 17.31 -11.38 7.74
N THR A 41 16.70 -11.56 6.57
CA THR A 41 16.59 -12.88 5.93
C THR A 41 17.85 -13.25 5.16
N LYS A 42 18.66 -12.25 4.77
CA LYS A 42 19.81 -12.42 3.86
C LYS A 42 19.41 -13.11 2.56
N ILE A 43 18.15 -12.96 2.16
CA ILE A 43 17.66 -13.50 0.90
C ILE A 43 18.39 -12.80 -0.24
N ASP A 44 18.77 -13.56 -1.26
CA ASP A 44 19.25 -12.99 -2.51
C ASP A 44 18.10 -12.21 -3.17
N PRO A 45 18.22 -10.88 -3.34
CA PRO A 45 17.14 -10.08 -3.92
C PRO A 45 16.76 -10.49 -5.34
N GLU A 46 17.67 -11.09 -6.11
CA GLU A 46 17.39 -11.57 -7.48
C GLU A 46 16.45 -12.78 -7.49
N ARG A 47 16.26 -13.44 -6.35
CA ARG A 47 15.35 -14.59 -6.21
C ARG A 47 13.92 -14.18 -5.87
N ILE A 48 13.64 -12.90 -5.67
CA ILE A 48 12.29 -12.42 -5.39
C ILE A 48 11.53 -12.34 -6.71
N ASP A 49 10.47 -13.12 -6.84
CA ASP A 49 9.69 -13.18 -8.08
C ASP A 49 8.65 -12.05 -8.18
N ASP A 50 8.12 -11.57 -7.04
CA ASP A 50 7.14 -10.48 -6.99
C ASP A 50 7.08 -9.82 -5.60
N VAL A 51 6.58 -8.58 -5.57
CA VAL A 51 6.25 -7.83 -4.35
C VAL A 51 4.79 -7.39 -4.40
N VAL A 52 3.98 -7.93 -3.50
CA VAL A 52 2.55 -7.62 -3.37
C VAL A 52 2.34 -6.75 -2.14
N PHE A 53 2.11 -5.46 -2.34
CA PHE A 53 1.98 -4.52 -1.22
C PHE A 53 0.70 -3.70 -1.31
N ALA A 54 -0.05 -3.68 -0.22
CA ALA A 54 -1.27 -2.90 -0.12
C ALA A 54 -1.04 -1.49 0.42
N GLN A 55 -1.87 -0.54 -0.02
CA GLN A 55 -2.06 0.76 0.63
C GLN A 55 -3.53 1.16 0.49
N GLY A 56 -4.18 1.53 1.59
CA GLY A 56 -5.61 1.87 1.60
C GLY A 56 -5.88 3.26 1.02
N TYR A 57 -4.98 4.21 1.25
CA TYR A 57 -5.03 5.56 0.68
C TYR A 57 -3.90 5.77 -0.33
N GLY A 58 -3.92 5.00 -1.42
CA GLY A 58 -3.00 5.17 -2.54
C GLY A 58 -2.99 6.61 -3.08
N ASN A 59 -1.79 7.15 -3.30
CA ASN A 59 -1.57 8.53 -3.71
C ASN A 59 -0.62 8.63 -4.92
N GLY A 60 -0.46 9.85 -5.44
CA GLY A 60 0.42 10.12 -6.58
C GLY A 60 1.91 10.24 -6.24
N GLU A 61 2.26 10.33 -4.96
CA GLU A 61 3.65 10.52 -4.51
C GLU A 61 4.42 9.19 -4.47
N ALA A 62 3.72 8.08 -4.29
CA ALA A 62 4.27 6.72 -4.37
C ALA A 62 3.32 5.79 -5.16
N PRO A 63 3.16 6.02 -6.47
CA PRO A 63 2.23 5.25 -7.30
C PRO A 63 2.70 3.80 -7.42
N CYS A 64 1.78 2.85 -7.27
CA CYS A 64 2.11 1.44 -7.13
C CYS A 64 3.13 1.23 -6.00
N ILE A 65 2.65 1.37 -4.77
CA ILE A 65 3.47 1.41 -3.55
C ILE A 65 4.46 0.24 -3.44
N ALA A 66 4.09 -0.94 -3.95
CA ALA A 66 4.96 -2.10 -4.01
C ALA A 66 6.19 -1.85 -4.88
N HIS A 67 5.98 -1.44 -6.14
CA HIS A 67 7.05 -1.15 -7.07
C HIS A 67 7.93 0.01 -6.58
N TRP A 68 7.29 1.12 -6.17
CA TRP A 68 8.00 2.30 -5.69
C TRP A 68 8.87 1.98 -4.47
N ALA A 69 8.31 1.30 -3.47
CA ALA A 69 9.02 0.96 -2.24
C ALA A 69 10.12 -0.09 -2.47
N SER A 70 9.92 -1.05 -3.38
CA SER A 70 10.95 -2.02 -3.76
C SER A 70 12.19 -1.33 -4.34
N LEU A 71 11.99 -0.39 -5.26
CA LEU A 71 13.09 0.40 -5.82
C LEU A 71 13.78 1.26 -4.75
N ALA A 72 13.00 1.93 -3.90
CA ALA A 72 13.53 2.73 -2.79
C ALA A 72 14.30 1.88 -1.75
N ALA A 73 13.92 0.61 -1.57
CA ALA A 73 14.61 -0.34 -0.72
C ALA A 73 15.86 -0.98 -1.37
N GLY A 74 16.11 -0.68 -2.66
CA GLY A 74 17.27 -1.19 -3.40
C GLY A 74 17.10 -2.59 -3.97
N LEU A 75 15.86 -3.07 -4.16
CA LEU A 75 15.62 -4.33 -4.87
C LEU A 75 15.97 -4.16 -6.36
N PRO A 76 16.39 -5.24 -7.06
CA PRO A 76 16.67 -5.20 -8.49
C PRO A 76 15.47 -4.70 -9.30
N ILE A 77 15.73 -3.93 -10.35
CA ILE A 77 14.69 -3.40 -11.25
C ILE A 77 13.89 -4.50 -11.97
N THR A 78 14.42 -5.72 -12.00
CA THR A 78 13.78 -6.91 -12.57
C THR A 78 12.71 -7.49 -11.66
N VAL A 79 12.70 -7.16 -10.37
CA VAL A 79 11.67 -7.60 -9.43
C VAL A 79 10.40 -6.79 -9.66
N PRO A 80 9.31 -7.40 -10.15
CA PRO A 80 8.06 -6.71 -10.34
C PRO A 80 7.39 -6.41 -8.99
N GLY A 81 6.35 -5.60 -9.03
CA GLY A 81 5.48 -5.40 -7.88
C GLY A 81 4.17 -4.73 -8.27
N TYR A 82 3.10 -5.08 -7.58
CA TYR A 82 1.80 -4.44 -7.75
C TYR A 82 1.16 -4.06 -6.43
N GLN A 83 0.29 -3.05 -6.51
CA GLN A 83 -0.52 -2.59 -5.40
C GLN A 83 -1.97 -3.08 -5.52
N LEU A 84 -2.56 -3.41 -4.37
CA LEU A 84 -3.98 -3.72 -4.26
C LEU A 84 -4.65 -2.92 -3.13
N ASP A 85 -5.97 -2.74 -3.24
CA ASP A 85 -6.82 -2.17 -2.20
C ASP A 85 -8.12 -2.99 -2.04
N ARG A 86 -8.25 -3.62 -0.87
CA ARG A 86 -9.43 -4.27 -0.30
C ARG A 86 -9.81 -3.64 1.06
N ARG A 87 -9.59 -2.34 1.21
CA ARG A 87 -9.79 -1.54 2.43
C ARG A 87 -9.03 -2.13 3.62
N CYS A 88 -9.65 -2.26 4.78
CA CYS A 88 -8.98 -2.79 5.97
C CYS A 88 -8.46 -4.24 5.78
N GLY A 89 -8.95 -4.96 4.77
CA GLY A 89 -8.50 -6.31 4.43
C GLY A 89 -7.29 -6.37 3.50
N SER A 90 -6.77 -5.25 2.99
CA SER A 90 -5.76 -5.25 1.91
C SER A 90 -4.46 -5.97 2.29
N GLY A 91 -3.92 -5.73 3.49
CA GLY A 91 -2.67 -6.37 3.91
C GLY A 91 -2.79 -7.90 3.98
N LEU A 92 -3.93 -8.41 4.42
CA LEU A 92 -4.21 -9.85 4.42
C LEU A 92 -4.43 -10.37 2.99
N GLN A 93 -5.11 -9.59 2.14
CA GLN A 93 -5.30 -9.96 0.74
C GLN A 93 -3.96 -10.12 0.01
N ALA A 94 -2.97 -9.25 0.27
CA ALA A 94 -1.63 -9.40 -0.30
C ALA A 94 -0.97 -10.74 0.06
N VAL A 95 -1.12 -11.19 1.32
CA VAL A 95 -0.61 -12.49 1.76
C VAL A 95 -1.36 -13.65 1.07
N ILE A 96 -2.68 -13.51 0.89
CA ILE A 96 -3.50 -14.49 0.17
C ILE A 96 -3.06 -14.59 -1.29
N ASP A 97 -2.85 -13.47 -1.97
CA ASP A 97 -2.39 -13.42 -3.36
C ASP A 97 -1.02 -14.08 -3.52
N ALA A 98 -0.05 -13.74 -2.66
CA ALA A 98 1.27 -14.36 -2.64
C ALA A 98 1.21 -15.88 -2.39
N ALA A 99 0.35 -16.33 -1.46
CA ALA A 99 0.14 -17.75 -1.22
C ALA A 99 -0.43 -18.45 -2.46
N MET A 100 -1.37 -17.82 -3.18
CA MET A 100 -1.91 -18.36 -4.44
C MET A 100 -0.84 -18.46 -5.53
N MET A 101 0.03 -17.45 -5.68
CA MET A 101 1.15 -17.50 -6.64
C MET A 101 2.08 -18.68 -6.35
N VAL A 102 2.45 -18.87 -5.08
CA VAL A 102 3.30 -20.00 -4.68
C VAL A 102 2.59 -21.33 -4.90
N GLN A 103 1.33 -21.47 -4.46
CA GLN A 103 0.56 -22.71 -4.58
C GLN A 103 0.35 -23.16 -6.02
N THR A 104 0.19 -22.20 -6.95
CA THR A 104 0.02 -22.41 -8.39
C THR A 104 1.35 -22.59 -9.13
N GLY A 105 2.47 -22.24 -8.51
CA GLY A 105 3.80 -22.29 -9.12
C GLY A 105 4.11 -21.11 -10.04
N ALA A 106 3.31 -20.04 -10.00
CA ALA A 106 3.58 -18.79 -10.70
C ALA A 106 4.77 -18.02 -10.09
N ALA A 107 5.08 -18.25 -8.82
CA ALA A 107 6.25 -17.73 -8.11
C ALA A 107 6.75 -18.78 -7.10
N ASP A 108 8.00 -18.65 -6.67
CA ASP A 108 8.58 -19.42 -5.56
C ASP A 108 8.81 -18.53 -4.33
N ILE A 109 9.17 -17.25 -4.51
CA ILE A 109 9.41 -16.27 -3.45
C ILE A 109 8.65 -14.98 -3.76
N VAL A 110 7.73 -14.61 -2.87
CA VAL A 110 6.96 -13.38 -2.97
C VAL A 110 7.06 -12.62 -1.66
N ILE A 111 7.36 -11.32 -1.71
CA ILE A 111 7.23 -10.45 -0.55
C ILE A 111 5.80 -9.90 -0.53
N ALA A 112 5.09 -10.11 0.58
CA ALA A 112 3.71 -9.67 0.71
C ALA A 112 3.48 -8.84 1.98
N GLY A 113 2.63 -7.82 1.87
CA GLY A 113 2.26 -7.00 3.02
C GLY A 113 1.45 -5.77 2.66
N GLY A 114 1.65 -4.72 3.44
CA GLY A 114 1.03 -3.43 3.18
C GLY A 114 1.58 -2.34 4.09
N VAL A 115 1.27 -1.11 3.73
CA VAL A 115 1.70 0.09 4.43
C VAL A 115 0.57 1.09 4.47
N GLU A 116 0.57 1.93 5.50
CA GLU A 116 -0.29 3.10 5.55
C GLU A 116 0.38 4.22 6.35
N SER A 117 0.16 5.46 5.92
CA SER A 117 0.57 6.65 6.67
C SER A 117 -0.60 7.63 6.70
N MET A 118 -1.58 7.36 7.57
CA MET A 118 -2.78 8.19 7.69
C MET A 118 -2.45 9.66 7.99
N SER A 119 -1.39 9.92 8.76
CA SER A 119 -0.89 11.26 9.07
C SER A 119 -0.49 12.07 7.83
N ASN A 120 -0.16 11.41 6.73
CA ASN A 120 0.31 12.02 5.49
C ASN A 120 -0.67 11.85 4.32
N VAL A 121 -1.87 11.35 4.60
CA VAL A 121 -2.93 11.29 3.58
C VAL A 121 -3.29 12.71 3.18
N GLU A 122 -3.30 12.96 1.87
CA GLU A 122 -3.44 14.30 1.36
C GLU A 122 -4.89 14.79 1.41
N TYR A 123 -5.05 16.11 1.50
CA TYR A 123 -6.29 16.74 1.06
C TYR A 123 -6.30 16.81 -0.47
N TYR A 124 -7.46 16.61 -1.08
CA TYR A 124 -7.62 16.63 -2.53
C TYR A 124 -8.87 17.36 -2.97
N THR A 125 -8.94 17.77 -4.24
CA THR A 125 -10.13 18.38 -4.82
C THR A 125 -10.49 17.72 -6.14
N THR A 126 -11.79 17.59 -6.38
CA THR A 126 -12.34 17.11 -7.66
C THR A 126 -12.80 18.24 -8.57
N ASP A 127 -12.81 19.48 -8.07
CA ASP A 127 -13.48 20.61 -8.72
C ASP A 127 -12.57 21.29 -9.77
N MET A 128 -11.26 21.04 -9.69
CA MET A 128 -10.26 21.81 -10.45
C MET A 128 -9.95 21.25 -11.85
N ARG A 129 -10.13 19.96 -12.11
CA ARG A 129 -9.66 19.34 -13.37
C ARG A 129 -10.36 19.93 -14.62
N GLY A 130 -11.63 20.28 -14.50
CA GLY A 130 -12.40 20.98 -15.55
C GLY A 130 -12.39 22.51 -15.43
N GLY A 131 -11.67 23.05 -14.44
CA GLY A 131 -11.72 24.45 -14.04
C GLY A 131 -12.94 24.78 -13.17
N ALA A 132 -12.74 25.52 -12.08
CA ALA A 132 -13.83 25.90 -11.17
C ALA A 132 -14.76 26.98 -11.74
N ARG A 133 -14.37 27.64 -12.86
CA ARG A 133 -15.02 28.81 -13.50
C ARG A 133 -15.22 30.02 -12.58
N ALA A 134 -15.99 29.89 -11.50
CA ALA A 134 -16.21 30.87 -10.44
C ALA A 134 -16.77 30.16 -9.19
N GLY A 135 -16.56 30.73 -8.00
CA GLY A 135 -17.03 30.15 -6.73
C GLY A 135 -15.94 29.40 -5.96
N SER A 136 -16.34 28.76 -4.86
CA SER A 136 -15.42 28.07 -3.95
C SER A 136 -14.98 26.70 -4.49
N VAL A 137 -13.71 26.36 -4.29
CA VAL A 137 -13.16 25.01 -4.49
C VAL A 137 -13.13 24.27 -3.17
N THR A 138 -13.63 23.04 -3.13
CA THR A 138 -13.62 22.25 -1.89
C THR A 138 -12.37 21.39 -1.82
N MET A 139 -11.64 21.51 -0.71
CA MET A 139 -10.59 20.56 -0.34
C MET A 139 -11.18 19.49 0.56
N HIS A 140 -11.15 18.25 0.10
CA HIS A 140 -11.64 17.08 0.81
C HIS A 140 -10.51 16.41 1.59
N ASP A 141 -10.74 16.17 2.88
CA ASP A 141 -9.93 15.22 3.64
C ASP A 141 -10.17 13.81 3.08
N ARG A 142 -9.13 13.18 2.54
CA ARG A 142 -9.23 11.85 1.94
C ARG A 142 -9.52 10.74 2.95
N LEU A 143 -9.13 10.89 4.22
CA LEU A 143 -9.49 9.93 5.26
C LEU A 143 -11.00 9.93 5.51
N SER A 144 -11.56 11.12 5.75
CA SER A 144 -12.99 11.29 6.01
C SER A 144 -13.82 11.00 4.76
N ARG A 145 -13.44 11.57 3.62
CA ARG A 145 -14.16 11.42 2.36
C ARG A 145 -14.13 9.97 1.85
N GLY A 146 -13.00 9.29 1.99
CA GLY A 146 -12.86 7.87 1.63
C GLY A 146 -13.84 6.96 2.40
N ARG A 147 -14.10 7.27 3.68
CA ARG A 147 -15.07 6.55 4.51
C ARG A 147 -16.50 6.74 4.02
N VAL A 148 -16.93 7.98 3.83
CA VAL A 148 -18.34 8.29 3.46
C VAL A 148 -18.66 7.90 2.01
N MET A 149 -17.65 7.89 1.13
CA MET A 149 -17.78 7.48 -0.28
C MET A 149 -17.56 5.97 -0.49
N SER A 150 -17.47 5.17 0.58
CA SER A 150 -17.22 3.73 0.50
C SER A 150 -18.34 2.93 -0.17
N GLN A 151 -19.53 3.53 -0.32
CA GLN A 151 -20.67 2.92 -1.00
C GLN A 151 -21.46 3.95 -1.83
N PRO A 152 -22.18 3.51 -2.88
CA PRO A 152 -23.03 4.41 -3.68
C PRO A 152 -24.19 5.01 -2.88
N ILE A 153 -24.22 6.34 -2.76
CA ILE A 153 -25.27 7.09 -2.04
C ILE A 153 -26.66 6.78 -2.60
N ALA A 154 -26.81 6.69 -3.92
CA ALA A 154 -28.10 6.44 -4.56
C ALA A 154 -28.76 5.12 -4.13
N ARG A 155 -27.97 4.14 -3.68
CA ARG A 155 -28.46 2.83 -3.22
C ARG A 155 -28.53 2.71 -1.71
N PHE A 156 -27.57 3.30 -0.99
CA PHE A 156 -27.38 3.05 0.44
C PHE A 156 -27.56 4.29 1.33
N GLY A 157 -27.87 5.45 0.74
CA GLY A 157 -27.97 6.73 1.46
C GLY A 157 -26.62 7.32 1.85
N VAL A 158 -26.67 8.42 2.60
CA VAL A 158 -25.48 9.12 3.10
C VAL A 158 -25.01 8.46 4.39
N ILE A 159 -23.73 8.07 4.44
CA ILE A 159 -23.08 7.63 5.68
C ILE A 159 -22.64 8.88 6.45
N SER A 160 -23.05 9.00 7.71
CA SER A 160 -22.58 10.02 8.67
C SER A 160 -21.27 9.64 9.32
#